data_AF-A0A9P0P109-F1
#
_entry.id   AF-A0A9P0P109-F1
#
_cell.length_a   1.000
_cell.length_b   1.000
_cell.length_c   1.000
_cell.angle_alpha   90.00
_cell.angle_beta   90.00
_cell.angle_gamma   90.00
#
_symmetry.space_group_name_H-M   'P 1'
#
loop_
_entity.id
_entity.type
_entity.pdbx_description
1 polymer ?
#
loop_
_entity_poly.entity_id
_entity_poly.type
_entity_poly.pdbx_seq_one_letter_code
_entity_poly.pdbx_strand_id
1 'polypeptide(L)'
;MRIIPKSEDDYRRITRLFREEEVPHQTFSLPSKRSIHAVLRGVPATLSETEIKEELQQRRYPPLHIIRLKRGGGVPMPLVVVILPKISAAVQRT
;
A
#
# COMPACT_ATOMS: atom_id res chain seq x y z
N MET A 1 -7.11 4.01 -26.00
CA MET A 1 -7.85 5.17 -25.44
C MET A 1 -7.72 5.15 -23.92
N ARG A 2 -7.38 6.27 -23.26
CA ARG A 2 -7.21 6.34 -21.79
C ARG A 2 -8.36 7.11 -21.17
N ILE A 3 -9.07 6.47 -20.23
CA ILE A 3 -10.18 7.08 -19.50
C ILE A 3 -9.77 7.22 -18.04
N ILE A 4 -9.99 8.40 -17.44
CA ILE A 4 -9.70 8.68 -16.03
C ILE A 4 -11.04 9.02 -15.34
N PRO A 5 -11.65 8.06 -14.63
CA PRO A 5 -12.91 8.28 -13.92
C PRO A 5 -12.72 9.32 -12.80
N LYS A 6 -13.71 10.19 -12.60
CA LYS A 6 -13.66 11.23 -11.56
C LYS A 6 -14.10 10.71 -10.18
N SER A 7 -14.79 9.57 -10.15
CA SER A 7 -15.30 8.88 -8.96
C SER A 7 -14.98 7.37 -9.02
N GLU A 8 -14.95 6.71 -7.86
CA GLU A 8 -14.91 5.25 -7.81
C GLU A 8 -16.14 4.60 -8.42
N ASP A 9 -17.30 5.22 -8.26
CA ASP A 9 -18.55 4.71 -8.83
C ASP A 9 -18.52 4.80 -10.35
N ASP A 10 -17.97 5.88 -10.90
CA ASP A 10 -17.74 6.02 -12.35
C ASP A 10 -16.77 4.95 -12.84
N TYR A 11 -15.67 4.70 -12.10
CA TYR A 11 -14.73 3.64 -12.42
C TYR A 11 -15.41 2.27 -12.49
N ARG A 12 -16.27 1.96 -11.50
CA ARG A 12 -17.01 0.69 -11.45
C ARG A 12 -18.00 0.58 -12.61
N ARG A 13 -18.76 1.65 -12.91
CA ARG A 13 -19.72 1.68 -14.02
C ARG A 13 -19.04 1.50 -15.37
N ILE A 14 -17.94 2.23 -15.62
CA ILE A 14 -17.20 2.16 -16.88
C ILE A 14 -16.57 0.78 -17.06
N THR A 15 -15.99 0.21 -16.00
CA THR A 15 -15.40 -1.14 -16.05
C THR A 15 -16.46 -2.21 -16.29
N ARG A 16 -17.65 -2.07 -15.69
CA ARG A 16 -18.77 -2.97 -15.94
C ARG A 16 -19.23 -2.88 -17.39
N LEU A 17 -19.40 -1.67 -17.91
CA LEU A 17 -19.82 -1.43 -19.29
C LEU A 17 -18.84 -2.03 -20.30
N PHE A 18 -17.53 -1.84 -20.13
CA PHE A 18 -16.54 -2.47 -21.03
C PHE A 18 -16.47 -3.99 -20.93
N ARG A 19 -16.87 -4.57 -19.79
CA ARG A 19 -17.01 -6.02 -19.66
C ARG A 19 -18.27 -6.54 -20.35
N GLU A 20 -19.38 -5.84 -20.21
CA GLU A 20 -20.67 -6.18 -20.84
C GLU A 20 -20.58 -6.08 -22.37
N GLU A 21 -19.89 -5.08 -22.89
CA GLU A 21 -19.67 -4.85 -24.32
C GLU A 21 -18.49 -5.66 -24.91
N GLU A 22 -17.87 -6.56 -24.12
CA GLU A 22 -16.70 -7.37 -24.48
C GLU A 22 -15.52 -6.59 -25.10
N VAL A 23 -15.39 -5.31 -24.77
CA VAL A 23 -14.33 -4.45 -25.28
C VAL A 23 -13.01 -4.82 -24.59
N PRO A 24 -11.93 -5.14 -25.32
CA PRO A 24 -10.63 -5.38 -24.72
C PRO A 24 -10.14 -4.16 -23.93
N HIS A 25 -9.99 -4.31 -22.61
CA HIS A 25 -9.60 -3.21 -21.73
C HIS A 25 -8.64 -3.66 -20.63
N GLN A 26 -7.76 -2.76 -20.22
CA GLN A 26 -6.86 -2.95 -19.07
C GLN A 26 -7.24 -1.96 -17.97
N THR A 27 -7.62 -2.49 -16.80
CA THR A 27 -7.99 -1.67 -15.64
C THR A 27 -6.88 -1.68 -14.59
N PHE A 28 -6.58 -0.52 -14.01
CA PHE A 28 -5.67 -0.41 -12.87
C PHE A 28 -6.44 -0.40 -11.55
N SER A 29 -5.86 -0.99 -10.50
CA SER A 29 -6.44 -0.98 -9.16
C SER A 29 -6.81 0.44 -8.70
N LEU A 30 -8.01 0.55 -8.12
CA LEU A 30 -8.56 1.78 -7.55
C LEU A 30 -7.54 2.50 -6.64
N PRO A 31 -7.43 3.83 -6.71
CA PRO A 31 -6.51 4.60 -5.87
C PRO A 31 -6.74 4.44 -4.36
N SER A 32 -7.95 4.09 -3.92
CA SER A 32 -8.29 3.76 -2.52
C SER A 32 -7.70 2.44 -2.05
N LYS A 33 -7.50 1.49 -2.97
CA LYS A 33 -6.90 0.17 -2.67
C LYS A 33 -5.39 0.19 -2.71
N ARG A 34 -4.76 1.31 -3.09
CA ARG A 34 -3.29 1.41 -3.11
C ARG A 34 -2.77 1.54 -1.68
N SER A 35 -2.00 0.56 -1.24
CA SER A 35 -1.24 0.61 0.00
C SER A 35 -0.18 1.72 -0.04
N ILE A 36 0.20 2.23 1.13
CA ILE A 36 1.29 3.18 1.30
C ILE A 36 2.57 2.38 1.53
N HIS A 37 3.61 2.66 0.75
CA HIS A 37 4.93 2.04 0.90
C HIS A 37 5.86 3.06 1.53
N ALA A 38 6.22 2.86 2.79
CA ALA A 38 7.16 3.69 3.53
C ALA A 38 8.50 2.95 3.68
N VAL A 39 9.62 3.69 3.60
CA VAL A 39 10.96 3.13 3.83
C VAL A 39 11.52 3.74 5.10
N LEU A 40 11.66 2.92 6.14
CA LEU A 40 12.36 3.28 7.37
C LEU A 40 13.86 3.10 7.16
N ARG A 41 14.62 4.18 7.38
CA ARG A 41 16.08 4.20 7.26
C ARG A 41 16.71 4.23 8.65
N GLY A 42 17.88 3.60 8.79
CA GLY A 42 18.65 3.61 10.04
C GLY A 42 18.18 2.59 11.07
N VAL A 43 17.34 1.63 10.70
CA VAL A 43 16.85 0.59 11.61
C VAL A 43 17.91 -0.50 11.77
N PRO A 44 18.52 -0.68 12.95
CA PRO A 44 19.59 -1.65 13.15
C PRO A 44 19.17 -3.07 12.75
N ALA A 45 20.12 -3.88 12.28
CA ALA A 45 19.87 -5.29 11.94
C ALA A 45 19.52 -6.15 13.15
N THR A 46 19.82 -5.68 14.37
CA THR A 46 19.47 -6.34 15.63
C THR A 46 17.98 -6.30 15.92
N LEU A 47 17.25 -5.28 15.41
CA LEU A 47 15.82 -5.15 15.62
C LEU A 47 15.07 -6.11 14.69
N SER A 48 14.24 -6.98 15.25
CA SER A 48 13.43 -7.92 14.48
C SER A 48 12.26 -7.22 13.79
N GLU A 49 11.74 -7.85 12.73
CA GLU A 49 10.53 -7.35 12.05
C GLU A 49 9.30 -7.37 12.98
N THR A 50 9.29 -8.28 13.96
CA THR A 50 8.25 -8.38 14.99
C THR A 50 8.26 -7.17 15.93
N GLU A 51 9.43 -6.78 16.44
CA GLU A 51 9.55 -5.59 17.31
C GLU A 51 9.16 -4.31 16.56
N ILE A 52 9.56 -4.20 15.28
CA ILE A 52 9.14 -3.08 14.42
C ILE A 52 7.60 -3.06 14.27
N LYS A 53 6.98 -4.23 14.11
CA LYS A 53 5.53 -4.36 14.00
C LYS A 53 4.84 -3.87 15.27
N GLU A 54 5.31 -4.31 16.43
CA GLU A 54 4.75 -3.96 17.72
C GLU A 54 4.85 -2.46 17.98
N GLU A 55 6.01 -1.85 17.69
CA GLU A 55 6.19 -0.41 17.84
C GLU A 55 5.27 0.40 16.90
N LEU A 56 5.15 -0.04 15.64
CA LEU A 56 4.24 0.61 14.68
C LEU A 56 2.77 0.47 15.11
N GLN A 57 2.38 -0.68 15.65
CA GLN A 57 1.05 -0.89 16.21
C GLN A 57 0.78 0.01 17.43
N GLN A 58 1.73 0.14 18.34
CA GLN A 58 1.64 1.05 19.50
C GLN A 58 1.49 2.51 19.06
N ARG A 59 2.15 2.91 17.98
CA ARG A 59 2.04 4.25 17.38
C ARG A 59 0.79 4.45 16.52
N ARG A 60 -0.15 3.48 16.50
CA ARG A 60 -1.39 3.46 15.71
C ARG A 60 -1.21 3.40 14.19
N TYR A 61 -0.10 2.83 13.73
CA TYR A 61 0.17 2.57 12.31
C TYR A 61 0.24 1.06 12.05
N PRO A 62 -0.89 0.33 12.03
CA PRO A 62 -0.87 -1.12 11.84
C PRO A 62 -0.34 -1.47 10.43
N PRO A 63 0.84 -2.11 10.31
CA PRO A 63 1.40 -2.44 9.00
C PRO A 63 0.74 -3.70 8.43
N LEU A 64 0.52 -3.71 7.11
CA LEU A 64 0.13 -4.89 6.35
C LEU A 64 1.32 -5.84 6.20
N HIS A 65 2.48 -5.29 5.83
CA HIS A 65 3.72 -6.04 5.67
C HIS A 65 4.91 -5.21 6.12
N ILE A 66 5.91 -5.91 6.67
CA ILE A 66 7.23 -5.38 7.00
C ILE A 66 8.23 -6.26 6.26
N ILE A 67 9.15 -5.64 5.54
CA ILE A 67 10.17 -6.34 4.76
C ILE A 67 11.50 -5.67 5.05
N ARG A 68 12.42 -6.35 5.73
CA ARG A 68 13.79 -5.88 5.85
C ARG A 68 14.55 -6.14 4.55
N LEU A 69 15.10 -5.08 3.97
CA LEU A 69 15.93 -5.22 2.78
C LEU A 69 17.24 -5.92 3.14
N LYS A 70 17.66 -6.84 2.27
CA LYS A 70 18.93 -7.54 2.38
C LYS A 70 19.80 -7.16 1.19
N ARG A 71 21.10 -6.99 1.44
CA ARG A 71 22.08 -6.82 0.38
C ARG A 71 22.31 -8.16 -0.34
N GLY A 72 22.97 -8.12 -1.50
CA GLY A 72 23.51 -9.33 -2.13
C GLY A 72 24.33 -10.14 -1.13
N GLY A 73 24.08 -11.45 -1.07
CA GLY A 73 24.66 -12.34 -0.05
C GLY A 73 23.85 -12.46 1.24
N GLY A 74 22.65 -11.87 1.33
CA GLY A 74 21.73 -12.10 2.46
C GLY A 74 21.97 -11.25 3.70
N VAL A 75 22.95 -10.34 3.66
CA VAL A 75 23.29 -9.44 4.77
C VAL A 75 22.15 -8.43 4.99
N PRO A 76 21.55 -8.35 6.19
CA PRO A 76 20.47 -7.40 6.46
C PRO A 76 20.95 -5.94 6.39
N MET A 77 20.20 -5.10 5.69
CA MET A 77 20.47 -3.67 5.59
C MET A 77 19.74 -2.89 6.70
N PRO A 78 20.19 -1.67 7.02
CA PRO A 78 19.46 -0.77 7.91
C PRO A 78 18.28 -0.08 7.18
N LEU A 79 17.57 -0.83 6.35
CA LEU A 79 16.45 -0.38 5.54
C LEU A 79 15.31 -1.37 5.68
N VAL A 80 14.14 -0.85 6.07
CA VAL A 80 12.93 -1.65 6.26
C VAL A 80 11.80 -1.00 5.46
N VAL A 81 11.19 -1.78 4.58
CA VAL A 81 10.00 -1.38 3.84
C VAL A 81 8.79 -1.75 4.68
N VAL A 82 7.92 -0.78 4.92
CA VAL A 82 6.66 -0.94 5.64
C VAL A 82 5.53 -0.64 4.68
N ILE A 83 4.66 -1.62 4.48
CA ILE A 83 3.45 -1.48 3.69
C ILE A 83 2.30 -1.20 4.65
N LEU A 84 1.73 -0.01 4.58
CA LEU A 84 0.63 0.45 5.41
C LEU A 84 -0.68 0.44 4.60
N PRO A 85 -1.83 0.17 5.23
CA PRO A 85 -3.11 0.42 4.60
C PRO A 85 -3.24 1.92 4.35
N LYS A 86 -3.85 2.31 3.24
CA LYS A 86 -4.19 3.71 3.01
C LYS A 86 -5.29 4.10 3.99
N ILE A 87 -4.91 4.80 5.05
CA ILE A 87 -5.87 5.44 5.93
C ILE A 87 -6.43 6.61 5.12
N SER A 88 -7.64 6.44 4.61
CA SER A 88 -8.44 7.57 4.16
C SER A 88 -8.57 8.51 5.35
N ALA A 89 -7.93 9.67 5.28
CA ALA A 89 -8.16 10.76 6.21
C ALA A 89 -9.55 11.37 5.99
N ALA A 90 -10.59 10.54 6.02
CA ALA A 90 -11.88 10.96 6.55
C ALA A 90 -11.72 10.99 8.08
N VAL A 91 -10.85 11.89 8.53
CA VAL A 91 -10.74 12.25 9.95
C VAL A 91 -12.11 12.80 10.29
N GLN A 92 -12.80 12.04 11.15
CA GLN A 92 -13.89 12.48 11.99
C GLN A 92 -13.56 13.89 12.48
N ARG A 93 -14.17 14.91 11.86
CA ARG A 93 -14.31 16.21 12.48
C ARG A 93 -15.56 16.13 13.32
N THR A 94 -15.31 16.14 14.62
CA THR A 94 -16.23 16.38 15.73
C THR A 94 -17.20 17.51 15.41
#